data_AF-A0A8J2R8M3-F1
#
_entry.id   AF-A0A8J2R8M3-F1
#
_cell.length_a   1.000
_cell.length_b   1.000
_cell.length_c   1.000
_cell.angle_alpha   90.00
_cell.angle_beta   90.00
_cell.angle_gamma   90.00
#
_symmetry.space_group_name_H-M   'P 1'
#
loop_
_entity.id
_entity.type
_entity.pdbx_description
1 polymer ?
#
loop_
_entity_poly.entity_id
_entity_poly.type
_entity_poly.pdbx_seq_one_letter_code
_entity_poly.pdbx_strand_id
1 'polypeptide(L)'
;MIASYYSKLKFSIITKEGPSKSLSYNVGLFQGCCLSPIVFNIVINILVDKLISNEKKWGYRFKFNNKYTESILAFADDLAILTRHPKHCQVLLDEVDKFCEWTDGLRTKPSKCHCLCLGRRNTRYTSYDPGLSIGGQCVSTVTENAPFKFLGRKIDNIGRTPSLEGIVDSFLNDLNKVDSQQISNVKKAWIYDNYLTSRLNWPFLVYDFSKTLLSKLDAGVIKMLKLWLGLALTADSSALFRDRNSFGMNLKRQSELYKHLRVSKRHILGKSHDDVVTSLPKDNDAPELESRLQFHKQFMIGAQNNRVGLGSSRKVQDTDILKSFIRQDENDKYKIHAMSLEMQNDWLDMGDFCIPLALKWRTLIHDWSPALLKFYLNAFQMTLPDQSNLVRWGKGTEKTCYICGKAVGTAKHLLVGCKVLLDSGQYSRRHDRVLEIIREAVSLSVARAQREITTNERSIGFVREGTRAIKSNVKPYSILKAASDWTIMMDTYEKQYKIPEDICASASRPDIFLYSRILKRVVMIELTVPWETNIPKDHAIKVNKYYELTNELTRNRFVVDLYAVEVGARGITAKSLYNLLKDLGLSRTNINSFLERTSKAALVGSFQIWLGRERNLDSGGERITRVS
;
A
#
# COMPACT_ATOMS: atom_id res chain seq x y z
N MET A 1 -35.78 24.22 22.68
CA MET A 1 -35.43 22.81 22.41
C MET A 1 -34.14 22.37 23.12
N ILE A 2 -33.00 23.04 22.89
CA ILE A 2 -31.70 22.69 23.50
C ILE A 2 -31.72 22.71 25.03
N ALA A 3 -32.27 23.76 25.64
CA ALA A 3 -32.38 23.87 27.10
C ALA A 3 -33.20 22.71 27.73
N SER A 4 -34.30 22.31 27.08
CA SER A 4 -35.14 21.18 27.52
C SER A 4 -34.44 19.83 27.39
N TYR A 5 -33.53 19.70 26.42
CA TYR A 5 -32.72 18.49 26.26
C TYR A 5 -31.71 18.34 27.39
N TYR A 6 -30.91 19.38 27.66
CA TYR A 6 -29.87 19.30 28.70
C TYR A 6 -30.45 19.33 30.13
N SER A 7 -31.58 20.01 30.38
CA SER A 7 -32.16 20.11 31.73
C SER A 7 -32.74 18.79 32.29
N LYS A 8 -32.96 17.81 31.42
CA LYS A 8 -33.49 16.48 31.79
C LYS A 8 -32.43 15.40 31.89
N LEU A 9 -31.16 15.75 31.62
CA LEU A 9 -30.08 14.78 31.66
C LEU A 9 -29.78 14.36 33.10
N LYS A 10 -29.71 13.05 33.28
CA LYS A 10 -29.27 12.42 34.52
C LYS A 10 -28.20 11.40 34.20
N PHE A 11 -27.29 11.18 35.14
CA PHE A 11 -26.23 10.18 35.00
C PHE A 11 -26.07 9.39 36.29
N SER A 12 -25.41 8.23 36.21
CA SER A 12 -25.01 7.42 37.35
C SER A 12 -23.55 7.01 37.17
N ILE A 13 -22.80 6.96 38.26
CA ILE A 13 -21.40 6.54 38.25
C ILE A 13 -21.37 5.05 38.55
N ILE A 14 -20.76 4.24 37.67
CA ILE A 14 -20.57 2.81 37.91
C ILE A 14 -19.21 2.63 38.57
N THR A 15 -19.20 2.13 39.80
CA THR A 15 -17.99 1.73 40.53
C THR A 15 -17.91 0.21 40.63
N LYS A 16 -16.85 -0.33 41.25
CA LYS A 16 -16.73 -1.76 41.54
C LYS A 16 -17.84 -2.29 42.47
N GLU A 17 -18.48 -1.39 43.23
CA GLU A 17 -19.55 -1.70 44.19
C GLU A 17 -20.95 -1.60 43.56
N GLY A 18 -21.05 -1.14 42.31
CA GLY A 18 -22.30 -0.99 41.58
C GLY A 18 -22.57 0.45 41.09
N PRO A 19 -23.75 0.70 40.50
CA PRO A 19 -24.15 2.02 40.06
C PRO A 19 -24.59 2.91 41.23
N SER A 20 -24.16 4.19 41.22
CA SER A 20 -24.67 5.20 42.14
C SER A 20 -26.16 5.49 41.90
N LYS A 21 -26.79 6.20 42.85
CA LYS A 21 -28.08 6.86 42.59
C LYS A 21 -27.96 7.83 41.41
N SER A 22 -29.07 8.05 40.73
CA SER A 22 -29.16 8.96 39.59
C SER A 22 -28.92 10.41 40.05
N LEU A 23 -27.96 11.07 39.41
CA LEU A 23 -27.54 12.45 39.67
C LEU A 23 -28.05 13.35 38.53
N SER A 24 -28.55 14.54 38.88
CA SER A 24 -28.97 15.55 37.89
C SER A 24 -27.77 16.33 37.35
N TYR A 25 -27.80 16.65 36.06
CA TYR A 25 -26.73 17.40 35.40
C TYR A 25 -27.07 18.89 35.33
N ASN A 26 -26.58 19.69 36.30
CA ASN A 26 -26.97 21.10 36.44
C ASN A 26 -26.05 22.09 35.70
N VAL A 27 -24.74 21.81 35.62
CA VAL A 27 -23.75 22.70 34.99
C VAL A 27 -22.88 21.90 34.04
N GLY A 28 -22.66 22.43 32.84
CA GLY A 28 -21.77 21.88 31.82
C GLY A 28 -22.50 21.24 30.65
N LEU A 29 -21.72 20.64 29.74
CA LEU A 29 -22.21 19.91 28.56
C LEU A 29 -21.75 18.45 28.63
N PHE A 30 -22.55 17.52 28.09
CA PHE A 30 -22.28 16.09 28.22
C PHE A 30 -21.18 15.63 27.25
N GLN A 31 -20.05 15.19 27.78
CA GLN A 31 -18.96 14.67 26.96
C GLN A 31 -19.39 13.40 26.21
N GLY A 32 -19.27 13.42 24.88
CA GLY A 32 -19.76 12.35 24.00
C GLY A 32 -21.11 12.65 23.33
N CYS A 33 -21.83 13.69 23.76
CA CYS A 33 -23.01 14.17 23.03
C CYS A 33 -22.59 14.93 21.75
N CYS A 34 -23.13 14.55 20.59
CA CYS A 34 -22.81 15.19 19.31
C CYS A 34 -23.20 16.69 19.25
N LEU A 35 -24.16 17.12 20.06
CA LEU A 35 -24.58 18.52 20.13
C LEU A 35 -23.69 19.37 21.03
N SER A 36 -23.01 18.78 22.02
CA SER A 36 -22.23 19.50 23.02
C SER A 36 -21.10 20.35 22.43
N PRO A 37 -20.27 19.85 21.48
CA PRO A 37 -19.23 20.69 20.87
C PRO A 37 -19.78 21.93 20.15
N ILE A 38 -20.95 21.82 19.51
CA ILE A 38 -21.59 22.93 18.80
C ILE A 38 -22.06 23.98 19.80
N VAL A 39 -22.77 23.56 20.86
CA VAL A 39 -23.25 24.47 21.90
C VAL A 39 -22.11 25.15 22.62
N PHE A 40 -21.02 24.42 22.90
CA PHE A 40 -19.81 25.00 23.48
C PHE A 40 -19.22 26.09 22.57
N ASN A 41 -19.05 25.81 21.28
CA ASN A 41 -18.51 26.77 20.32
C ASN A 41 -19.41 28.00 20.15
N ILE A 42 -20.74 27.88 20.24
CA ILE A 42 -21.65 29.03 20.21
C ILE A 42 -21.34 30.00 21.37
N VAL A 43 -21.12 29.47 22.58
CA VAL A 43 -20.81 30.31 23.75
C VAL A 43 -19.42 30.91 23.62
N ILE A 44 -18.41 30.12 23.27
CA ILE A 44 -17.03 30.60 23.10
C ILE A 44 -16.92 31.63 21.96
N ASN A 45 -17.72 31.52 20.90
CA ASN A 45 -17.72 32.49 19.82
C ASN A 45 -18.09 33.91 20.29
N ILE A 46 -18.91 34.06 21.33
CA ILE A 46 -19.22 35.38 21.91
C ILE A 46 -17.93 36.05 22.44
N LEU A 47 -17.07 35.28 23.11
CA LEU A 47 -15.77 35.76 23.57
C LEU A 47 -14.85 36.04 22.37
N VAL A 48 -14.80 35.16 21.38
CA VAL A 48 -13.99 35.34 20.18
C VAL A 48 -14.38 36.63 19.45
N ASP A 49 -15.67 36.88 19.21
CA ASP A 49 -16.19 38.10 18.58
C ASP A 49 -15.81 39.35 19.39
N LYS A 50 -15.90 39.29 20.72
CA LYS A 50 -15.49 40.37 21.61
C LYS A 50 -14.00 40.68 21.48
N LEU A 51 -13.14 39.67 21.41
CA LEU A 51 -11.69 39.86 21.27
C LEU A 51 -11.33 40.38 19.86
N ILE A 52 -11.95 39.83 18.81
CA ILE A 52 -11.81 40.28 17.41
C ILE A 52 -12.26 41.74 17.25
N SER A 53 -13.30 42.19 17.95
CA SER A 53 -13.74 43.59 17.88
C SER A 53 -12.63 44.60 18.30
N ASN A 54 -11.65 44.15 19.09
CA ASN A 54 -10.52 44.95 19.55
C ASN A 54 -9.23 44.74 18.73
N GLU A 55 -9.27 43.89 17.71
CA GLU A 55 -8.12 43.41 16.96
C GLU A 55 -7.32 44.53 16.29
N LYS A 56 -8.00 45.46 15.63
CA LYS A 56 -7.34 46.62 15.00
C LYS A 56 -6.59 47.50 16.00
N LYS A 57 -7.05 47.53 17.26
CA LYS A 57 -6.50 48.37 18.33
C LYS A 57 -5.34 47.69 19.07
N TRP A 58 -5.49 46.40 19.40
CA TRP A 58 -4.60 45.69 20.32
C TRP A 58 -3.95 44.43 19.75
N GLY A 59 -4.45 43.92 18.63
CA GLY A 59 -3.99 42.69 18.01
C GLY A 59 -2.57 42.77 17.44
N TYR A 60 -2.06 41.62 17.05
CA TYR A 60 -0.78 41.45 16.40
C TYR A 60 -0.88 41.70 14.89
N ARG A 61 -0.35 42.83 14.42
CA ARG A 61 -0.25 43.11 12.98
C ARG A 61 1.03 42.53 12.40
N PHE A 62 0.88 41.65 11.41
CA PHE A 62 1.97 40.93 10.75
C PHE A 62 2.86 41.86 9.91
N LYS A 63 4.18 41.63 9.94
CA LYS A 63 5.14 42.41 9.15
C LYS A 63 5.14 42.06 7.66
N PHE A 64 4.85 40.81 7.31
CA PHE A 64 4.82 40.36 5.91
C PHE A 64 3.62 40.94 5.15
N ASN A 65 2.54 41.26 5.87
CA ASN A 65 1.36 41.92 5.31
C ASN A 65 0.69 42.79 6.38
N ASN A 66 0.91 44.10 6.27
CA ASN A 66 0.37 45.07 7.24
C ASN A 66 -1.16 45.23 7.17
N LYS A 67 -1.84 44.59 6.22
CA LYS A 67 -3.31 44.58 6.12
C LYS A 67 -3.97 43.69 7.17
N TYR A 68 -3.28 42.61 7.60
CA TYR A 68 -3.83 41.62 8.52
C TYR A 68 -3.34 41.86 9.94
N THR A 69 -4.29 41.86 10.87
CA THR A 69 -4.06 41.98 12.31
C THR A 69 -4.86 40.88 12.95
N GLU A 70 -4.24 40.09 13.82
CA GLU A 70 -4.87 38.96 14.51
C GLU A 70 -4.75 39.15 16.02
N SER A 71 -5.84 38.95 16.74
CA SER A 71 -5.93 39.12 18.20
C SER A 71 -6.09 37.80 18.94
N ILE A 72 -6.62 36.78 18.26
CA ILE A 72 -6.90 35.47 18.85
C ILE A 72 -6.82 34.35 17.82
N LEU A 73 -6.26 33.22 18.21
CA LEU A 73 -6.45 31.93 17.54
C LEU A 73 -7.21 31.02 18.50
N ALA A 74 -8.35 30.48 18.08
CA ALA A 74 -9.23 29.69 18.95
C ALA A 74 -9.43 28.27 18.40
N PHE A 75 -9.30 27.27 19.27
CA PHE A 75 -9.70 25.89 19.00
C PHE A 75 -10.37 25.30 20.23
N ALA A 76 -11.71 25.25 20.22
CA ALA A 76 -12.49 24.91 21.42
C ALA A 76 -12.06 25.78 22.63
N ASP A 77 -11.62 25.17 23.74
CA ASP A 77 -11.14 25.86 24.94
C ASP A 77 -9.68 26.32 24.86
N ASP A 78 -8.90 25.82 23.89
CA ASP A 78 -7.53 26.26 23.66
C ASP A 78 -7.52 27.59 22.89
N LEU A 79 -7.33 28.70 23.63
CA LEU A 79 -7.22 30.05 23.08
C LEU A 79 -5.77 30.54 23.11
N ALA A 80 -5.31 31.17 22.01
CA ALA A 80 -4.03 31.87 21.95
C ALA A 80 -4.25 33.34 21.61
N ILE A 81 -3.96 34.22 22.58
CA ILE A 81 -4.07 35.67 22.42
C ILE A 81 -2.78 36.22 21.79
N LEU A 82 -2.93 37.08 20.78
CA LEU A 82 -1.81 37.63 20.01
C LEU A 82 -1.84 39.16 20.07
N THR A 83 -0.76 39.78 20.58
CA THR A 83 -0.63 41.24 20.65
C THR A 83 0.81 41.69 20.39
N ARG A 84 1.00 42.98 20.06
CA ARG A 84 2.34 43.58 19.88
C ARG A 84 3.03 43.98 21.17
N HIS A 85 2.26 44.22 22.23
CA HIS A 85 2.77 44.77 23.49
C HIS A 85 2.16 44.03 24.68
N PRO A 86 2.96 43.67 25.71
CA PRO A 86 2.46 42.99 26.91
C PRO A 86 1.25 43.67 27.56
N LYS A 87 1.27 45.02 27.63
CA LYS A 87 0.15 45.80 28.19
C LYS A 87 -1.18 45.54 27.47
N HIS A 88 -1.15 45.39 26.14
CA HIS A 88 -2.36 45.09 25.38
C HIS A 88 -2.79 43.63 25.54
N CYS A 89 -1.82 42.72 25.71
CA CYS A 89 -2.10 41.33 26.04
C CYS A 89 -2.87 41.22 27.36
N GLN A 90 -2.43 41.94 28.40
CA GLN A 90 -3.12 41.95 29.69
C GLN A 90 -4.56 42.45 29.56
N VAL A 91 -4.79 43.53 28.80
CA VAL A 91 -6.16 44.03 28.55
C VAL A 91 -7.05 42.98 27.92
N LEU A 92 -6.55 42.21 26.95
CA LEU A 92 -7.33 41.13 26.34
C LEU A 92 -7.54 39.94 27.29
N LEU A 93 -6.55 39.61 28.15
CA LEU A 93 -6.70 38.60 29.20
C LEU A 93 -7.75 39.01 30.24
N ASP A 94 -7.80 40.29 30.62
CA ASP A 94 -8.80 40.82 31.55
C ASP A 94 -10.23 40.69 30.97
N GLU A 95 -10.40 40.85 29.65
CA GLU A 95 -11.68 40.60 28.98
C GLU A 95 -12.07 39.11 29.00
N VAL A 96 -11.09 38.20 28.94
CA VAL A 96 -11.34 36.76 29.12
C VAL A 96 -11.81 36.45 30.54
N ASP A 97 -11.16 37.02 31.55
CA ASP A 97 -11.55 36.83 32.96
C ASP A 97 -12.97 37.38 33.22
N LYS A 98 -13.27 38.59 32.74
CA LYS A 98 -14.63 39.16 32.81
C LYS A 98 -15.67 38.28 32.12
N PHE A 99 -15.32 37.68 30.99
CA PHE A 99 -16.23 36.76 30.30
C PHE A 99 -16.46 35.49 31.12
N CYS A 100 -15.40 34.89 31.69
CA CYS A 100 -15.55 33.74 32.57
C CYS A 100 -16.41 34.05 33.80
N GLU A 101 -16.22 35.22 34.42
CA GLU A 101 -17.07 35.73 35.50
C GLU A 101 -18.53 35.88 35.07
N TRP A 102 -18.78 36.50 33.91
CA TRP A 102 -20.12 36.70 33.36
C TRP A 102 -20.86 35.39 33.09
N THR A 103 -20.16 34.37 32.57
CA THR A 103 -20.81 33.08 32.28
C THR A 103 -21.23 32.31 33.53
N ASP A 104 -20.66 32.63 34.70
CA ASP A 104 -20.78 31.92 35.98
C ASP A 104 -20.37 30.42 35.96
N GLY A 105 -20.30 29.76 34.79
CA GLY A 105 -19.94 28.35 34.63
C GLY A 105 -18.54 28.08 34.06
N LEU A 106 -17.89 29.05 33.41
CA LEU A 106 -16.52 28.89 32.91
C LEU A 106 -15.51 29.49 33.89
N ARG A 107 -14.33 28.88 33.97
CA ARG A 107 -13.21 29.36 34.79
C ARG A 107 -11.91 29.18 34.03
N THR A 108 -11.02 30.15 34.15
CA THR A 108 -9.65 30.05 33.65
C THR A 108 -8.85 29.08 34.52
N LYS A 109 -7.85 28.40 33.93
CA LYS A 109 -6.93 27.52 34.67
C LYS A 109 -5.50 28.02 34.48
N PRO A 110 -5.04 28.98 35.31
CA PRO A 110 -3.75 29.64 35.12
C PRO A 110 -2.57 28.66 35.05
N SER A 111 -2.64 27.54 35.78
CA SER A 111 -1.63 26.47 35.74
C SER A 111 -1.45 25.80 34.36
N LYS A 112 -2.38 25.99 33.42
CA LYS A 112 -2.29 25.53 32.03
C LYS A 112 -1.96 26.66 31.06
N CYS A 113 -2.09 27.92 31.49
CA CYS A 113 -1.82 29.09 30.67
C CYS A 113 -0.31 29.37 30.63
N HIS A 114 0.21 29.61 29.44
CA HIS A 114 1.61 29.94 29.23
C HIS A 114 1.73 31.17 28.34
N CYS A 115 2.78 31.97 28.54
CA CYS A 115 3.07 33.12 27.71
C CYS A 115 4.45 33.01 27.04
N LEU A 116 4.52 33.49 25.81
CA LEU A 116 5.76 33.62 25.04
C LEU A 116 5.86 35.08 24.59
N CYS A 117 6.76 35.84 25.20
CA CYS A 117 7.02 37.22 24.83
C CYS A 117 8.45 37.37 24.29
N LEU A 118 8.59 38.00 23.12
CA LEU A 118 9.89 38.24 22.48
C LEU A 118 10.19 39.73 22.43
N GLY A 119 11.33 40.11 22.99
CA GLY A 119 11.85 41.48 22.97
C GLY A 119 13.10 41.55 22.12
N ARG A 120 13.28 42.63 21.35
CA ARG A 120 14.51 42.87 20.62
C ARG A 120 15.57 43.44 21.57
N ARG A 121 16.67 42.72 21.76
CA ARG A 121 17.89 43.22 22.43
C ARG A 121 19.01 43.26 21.39
N ASN A 122 19.48 44.46 21.05
CA ASN A 122 20.41 44.72 19.94
C ASN A 122 19.88 44.18 18.59
N THR A 123 20.57 43.19 18.01
CA THR A 123 20.24 42.58 16.72
C THR A 123 19.45 41.27 16.85
N ARG A 124 19.22 40.76 18.06
CA ARG A 124 18.55 39.46 18.30
C ARG A 124 17.26 39.63 19.11
N TYR A 125 16.31 38.74 18.88
CA TYR A 125 15.14 38.60 19.74
C TYR A 125 15.45 37.61 20.85
N THR A 126 15.11 37.98 22.08
CA THR A 126 15.24 37.14 23.27
C THR A 126 13.91 37.10 24.01
N SER A 127 13.58 35.98 24.63
CA SER A 127 12.42 35.94 25.52
C SER A 127 12.65 36.66 26.82
N TYR A 128 11.55 37.13 27.41
CA TYR A 128 11.50 37.70 28.74
C TYR A 128 10.11 37.45 29.33
N ASP A 129 10.01 37.53 30.66
CA ASP A 129 8.74 37.45 31.37
C ASP A 129 7.97 38.77 31.25
N PRO A 130 6.78 38.79 30.63
CA PRO A 130 5.96 39.99 30.50
C PRO A 130 5.17 40.36 31.77
N GLY A 131 5.19 39.53 32.82
CA GLY A 131 4.44 39.77 34.06
C GLY A 131 2.91 39.69 33.89
N LEU A 132 2.44 38.82 32.99
CA LEU A 132 1.01 38.67 32.70
C LEU A 132 0.30 37.88 33.80
N SER A 133 -0.98 38.18 34.01
CA SER A 133 -1.84 37.47 34.95
C SER A 133 -3.19 37.09 34.33
N ILE A 134 -3.77 36.00 34.79
CA ILE A 134 -5.12 35.53 34.43
C ILE A 134 -5.72 34.82 35.63
N GLY A 135 -7.00 35.03 35.92
CA GLY A 135 -7.68 34.46 37.08
C GLY A 135 -7.00 34.81 38.41
N GLY A 136 -6.41 36.00 38.50
CA GLY A 136 -5.67 36.48 39.68
C GLY A 136 -4.31 35.80 39.94
N GLN A 137 -3.80 34.99 39.01
CA GLN A 137 -2.51 34.30 39.13
C GLN A 137 -1.56 34.65 37.98
N CYS A 138 -0.25 34.64 38.23
CA CYS A 138 0.76 34.89 37.20
C CYS A 138 0.78 33.76 36.15
N VAL A 139 0.86 34.14 34.87
CA VAL A 139 0.98 33.22 33.75
C VAL A 139 2.42 32.76 33.63
N SER A 140 2.64 31.44 33.49
CA SER A 140 4.00 30.90 33.35
C SER A 140 4.64 31.28 32.02
N THR A 141 5.92 31.67 32.03
CA THR A 141 6.67 31.96 30.79
C THR A 141 7.26 30.67 30.20
N VAL A 142 7.19 30.50 28.88
CA VAL A 142 7.82 29.37 28.18
C VAL A 142 9.34 29.48 28.26
N THR A 143 10.01 28.42 28.69
CA THR A 143 11.48 28.36 28.83
C THR A 143 12.10 27.33 27.87
N GLU A 144 13.40 27.44 27.65
CA GLU A 144 14.16 26.51 26.79
C GLU A 144 14.07 25.06 27.29
N ASN A 145 14.14 24.87 28.62
CA ASN A 145 14.08 23.57 29.27
C ASN A 145 12.65 23.03 29.44
N ALA A 146 11.63 23.87 29.26
CA ALA A 146 10.22 23.48 29.32
C ALA A 146 9.44 24.03 28.10
N PRO A 147 9.63 23.45 26.90
CA PRO A 147 8.86 23.82 25.71
C PRO A 147 7.36 23.59 25.92
N PHE A 148 6.54 24.54 25.47
CA PHE A 148 5.09 24.47 25.59
C PHE A 148 4.49 23.71 24.41
N LYS A 149 3.47 22.87 24.67
CA LYS A 149 2.75 22.11 23.64
C LYS A 149 1.41 22.78 23.36
N PHE A 150 1.27 23.39 22.20
CA PHE A 150 0.03 24.00 21.72
C PHE A 150 -0.52 23.21 20.53
N LEU A 151 -1.76 22.71 20.62
CA LEU A 151 -2.42 21.90 19.58
C LEU A 151 -1.54 20.78 19.00
N GLY A 152 -0.73 20.14 19.85
CA GLY A 152 0.17 19.07 19.42
C GLY A 152 1.55 19.52 18.91
N ARG A 153 1.76 20.81 18.65
CA ARG A 153 3.06 21.40 18.29
C ARG A 153 3.79 21.87 19.54
N LYS A 154 5.05 21.44 19.73
CA LYS A 154 5.93 21.96 20.77
C LYS A 154 6.67 23.20 20.26
N ILE A 155 6.77 24.21 21.12
CA ILE A 155 7.39 25.49 20.84
C ILE A 155 8.30 25.85 22.02
N ASP A 156 9.55 26.23 21.74
CA ASP A 156 10.48 26.69 22.76
C ASP A 156 10.27 28.17 23.16
N ASN A 157 11.14 28.68 24.03
CA ASN A 157 11.14 30.06 24.53
C ASN A 157 11.38 31.14 23.46
N ILE A 158 11.60 30.80 22.20
CA ILE A 158 11.81 31.75 21.11
C ILE A 158 11.01 31.39 19.85
N GLY A 159 10.02 30.50 19.99
CA GLY A 159 9.12 30.15 18.90
C GLY A 159 9.63 29.04 17.98
N ARG A 160 10.78 28.43 18.26
CA ARG A 160 11.36 27.38 17.41
C ARG A 160 10.80 26.01 17.77
N THR A 161 10.89 25.13 16.78
CA THR A 161 10.62 23.70 16.95
C THR A 161 11.75 23.07 17.76
N PRO A 162 11.46 22.37 18.88
CA PRO A 162 12.49 21.66 19.63
C PRO A 162 13.00 20.44 18.85
N SER A 163 14.06 19.82 19.36
CA SER A 163 14.62 18.55 18.87
C SER A 163 13.52 17.52 18.57
N LEU A 164 13.56 16.95 17.35
CA LEU A 164 12.60 15.97 16.86
C LEU A 164 13.08 14.53 17.07
N GLU A 165 14.30 14.36 17.56
CA GLU A 165 14.95 13.08 17.89
C GLU A 165 14.07 12.25 18.81
N GLY A 166 13.45 12.85 19.83
CA GLY A 166 12.55 12.14 20.75
C GLY A 166 11.30 11.56 20.06
N ILE A 167 10.80 12.19 18.98
CA ILE A 167 9.69 11.63 18.19
C ILE A 167 10.18 10.41 17.41
N VAL A 168 11.36 10.51 16.80
CA VAL A 168 12.00 9.40 16.07
C VAL A 168 12.24 8.22 17.01
N ASP A 169 12.86 8.46 18.15
CA ASP A 169 13.20 7.42 19.12
C ASP A 169 11.93 6.79 19.74
N SER A 170 10.90 7.59 20.01
CA SER A 170 9.59 7.07 20.44
C SER A 170 8.97 6.15 19.38
N PHE A 171 9.06 6.49 18.10
CA PHE A 171 8.52 5.65 17.03
C PHE A 171 9.31 4.34 16.87
N LEU A 172 10.64 4.41 16.96
CA LEU A 172 11.49 3.22 16.94
C LEU A 172 11.21 2.31 18.15
N ASN A 173 10.94 2.89 19.32
CA ASN A 173 10.50 2.13 20.50
C ASN A 173 9.15 1.44 20.28
N ASP A 174 8.22 2.06 19.55
CA ASP A 174 6.95 1.40 19.20
C ASP A 174 7.15 0.22 18.24
N LEU A 175 8.11 0.30 17.31
CA LEU A 175 8.50 -0.86 16.49
C LEU A 175 9.01 -2.01 17.37
N ASN A 176 9.84 -1.71 18.37
CA ASN A 176 10.34 -2.71 19.32
C ASN A 176 9.20 -3.30 20.18
N LYS A 177 8.22 -2.49 20.58
CA LYS A 177 7.01 -2.99 21.27
C LYS A 177 6.23 -3.97 20.40
N VAL A 178 6.01 -3.65 19.13
CA VAL A 178 5.36 -4.57 18.19
C VAL A 178 6.18 -5.83 17.99
N ASP A 179 7.51 -5.72 17.95
CA ASP A 179 8.38 -6.87 17.84
C ASP A 179 8.34 -7.82 19.04
N SER A 180 8.22 -7.27 20.25
CA SER A 180 8.11 -8.07 21.48
C SER A 180 6.79 -8.85 21.58
N GLN A 181 5.79 -8.57 20.74
CA GLN A 181 4.51 -9.27 20.77
C GLN A 181 4.64 -10.71 20.26
N GLN A 182 3.98 -11.64 20.94
CA GLN A 182 3.89 -13.06 20.57
C GLN A 182 2.88 -13.31 19.44
N ILE A 183 3.05 -12.59 18.33
CA ILE A 183 2.25 -12.73 17.11
C ILE A 183 3.16 -13.05 15.94
N SER A 184 2.59 -13.59 14.85
CA SER A 184 3.38 -13.90 13.67
C SER A 184 4.03 -12.64 13.09
N ASN A 185 5.24 -12.77 12.59
CA ASN A 185 6.00 -11.64 12.07
C ASN A 185 5.30 -10.93 10.89
N VAL A 186 4.55 -11.67 10.06
CA VAL A 186 3.74 -11.07 8.99
C VAL A 186 2.65 -10.13 9.56
N LYS A 187 2.03 -10.49 10.70
CA LYS A 187 1.06 -9.62 11.39
C LYS A 187 1.75 -8.37 11.96
N LYS A 188 3.00 -8.46 12.41
CA LYS A 188 3.80 -7.29 12.83
C LYS A 188 4.02 -6.31 11.68
N ALA A 189 4.41 -6.81 10.50
CA ALA A 189 4.53 -6.00 9.29
C ALA A 189 3.19 -5.37 8.87
N TRP A 190 2.08 -6.09 9.03
CA TRP A 190 0.73 -5.56 8.82
C TRP A 190 0.39 -4.40 9.78
N ILE A 191 0.68 -4.57 11.09
CA ILE A 191 0.49 -3.53 12.11
C ILE A 191 1.31 -2.29 11.76
N TYR A 192 2.55 -2.47 11.32
CA TYR A 192 3.36 -1.35 10.85
C TYR A 192 2.67 -0.58 9.73
N ASP A 193 2.32 -1.28 8.65
CA ASP A 193 1.83 -0.66 7.43
C ASP A 193 0.45 -0.02 7.61
N ASN A 194 -0.44 -0.64 8.41
CA ASN A 194 -1.83 -0.19 8.55
C ASN A 194 -2.09 0.66 9.79
N TYR A 195 -1.26 0.56 10.84
CA TYR A 195 -1.49 1.25 12.11
C TYR A 195 -0.32 2.16 12.50
N LEU A 196 0.90 1.65 12.68
CA LEU A 196 2.00 2.47 13.21
C LEU A 196 2.34 3.67 12.34
N THR A 197 2.34 3.50 11.01
CA THR A 197 2.62 4.61 10.07
C THR A 197 1.73 5.83 10.32
N SER A 198 0.48 5.63 10.75
CA SER A 198 -0.45 6.73 11.04
C SER A 198 -0.03 7.62 12.21
N ARG A 199 0.77 7.09 13.16
CA ARG A 199 1.29 7.87 14.30
C ARG A 199 2.17 9.03 13.88
N LEU A 200 2.85 8.91 12.74
CA LEU A 200 3.74 9.94 12.21
C LEU A 200 3.00 10.96 11.35
N ASN A 201 1.72 10.76 11.05
CA ASN A 201 0.97 11.68 10.18
C ASN A 201 0.94 13.12 10.73
N TRP A 202 0.58 13.28 12.00
CA TRP A 202 0.54 14.61 12.61
C TRP A 202 1.95 15.23 12.75
N PRO A 203 2.97 14.53 13.29
CA PRO A 203 4.34 15.04 13.30
C PRO A 203 4.85 15.48 11.93
N PHE A 204 4.65 14.67 10.89
CA PHE A 204 5.12 14.97 9.52
C PHE A 204 4.38 16.14 8.87
N LEU A 205 3.11 16.37 9.24
CA LEU A 205 2.35 17.53 8.78
C LEU A 205 2.84 18.84 9.42
N VAL A 206 3.18 18.79 10.71
CA VAL A 206 3.41 20.01 11.52
C VAL A 206 4.89 20.40 11.62
N TYR A 207 5.79 19.42 11.67
CA TYR A 207 7.22 19.67 11.85
C TYR A 207 8.01 19.45 10.56
N ASP A 208 9.15 20.13 10.47
CA ASP A 208 10.08 20.00 9.36
C ASP A 208 11.18 19.02 9.75
N PHE A 209 11.15 17.83 9.16
CA PHE A 209 12.14 16.78 9.43
C PHE A 209 13.36 16.94 8.54
N SER A 210 14.56 16.86 9.13
CA SER A 210 15.81 16.84 8.38
C SER A 210 15.97 15.52 7.61
N LYS A 211 16.72 15.55 6.50
CA LYS A 211 17.06 14.33 5.74
C LYS A 211 17.71 13.27 6.62
N THR A 212 18.58 13.68 7.55
CA THR A 212 19.28 12.78 8.48
C THR A 212 18.31 12.04 9.40
N LEU A 213 17.32 12.74 9.96
CA LEU A 213 16.31 12.11 10.83
C LEU A 213 15.39 11.15 10.06
N LEU A 214 14.98 11.53 8.84
CA LEU A 214 14.19 10.65 7.97
C LEU A 214 14.98 9.39 7.58
N SER A 215 16.28 9.53 7.30
CA SER A 215 17.15 8.37 7.03
C SER A 215 17.30 7.46 8.26
N LYS A 216 17.41 8.02 9.48
CA LYS A 216 17.41 7.23 10.73
C LYS A 216 16.12 6.44 10.90
N LEU A 217 14.97 7.07 10.66
CA LEU A 217 13.65 6.42 10.69
C LEU A 217 13.55 5.29 9.66
N ASP A 218 13.88 5.57 8.40
CA ASP A 218 13.82 4.57 7.33
C ASP A 218 14.74 3.38 7.61
N ALA A 219 15.97 3.62 8.11
CA ALA A 219 16.90 2.54 8.44
C ALA A 219 16.34 1.62 9.54
N GLY A 220 15.77 2.20 10.61
CA GLY A 220 15.11 1.43 11.67
C GLY A 220 13.93 0.61 11.15
N VAL A 221 13.08 1.21 10.32
CA VAL A 221 11.95 0.54 9.68
C VAL A 221 12.40 -0.60 8.77
N ILE A 222 13.39 -0.37 7.90
CA ILE A 222 13.90 -1.37 6.95
C ILE A 222 14.42 -2.58 7.70
N LYS A 223 15.17 -2.36 8.79
CA LYS A 223 15.68 -3.44 9.64
C LYS A 223 14.54 -4.32 10.16
N MET A 224 13.50 -3.71 10.74
CA MET A 224 12.37 -4.45 11.31
C MET A 224 11.53 -5.15 10.24
N LEU A 225 11.26 -4.49 9.11
CA LEU A 225 10.51 -5.10 8.00
C LEU A 225 11.26 -6.28 7.38
N LYS A 226 12.59 -6.17 7.20
CA LYS A 226 13.41 -7.29 6.71
C LYS A 226 13.31 -8.49 7.65
N LEU A 227 13.47 -8.26 8.95
CA LEU A 227 13.30 -9.29 9.98
C LEU A 227 11.91 -9.92 9.93
N TRP A 228 10.86 -9.10 9.91
CA TRP A 228 9.49 -9.58 10.02
C TRP A 228 9.00 -10.35 8.79
N LEU A 229 9.41 -9.91 7.61
CA LEU A 229 9.02 -10.55 6.36
C LEU A 229 9.97 -11.69 5.95
N GLY A 230 11.09 -11.82 6.65
CA GLY A 230 12.14 -12.79 6.34
C GLY A 230 12.97 -12.42 5.12
N LEU A 231 13.02 -11.14 4.73
CA LEU A 231 13.85 -10.67 3.62
C LEU A 231 15.32 -10.56 4.06
N ALA A 232 16.24 -11.06 3.25
CA ALA A 232 17.66 -11.09 3.58
C ALA A 232 18.23 -9.69 3.84
N LEU A 233 19.23 -9.61 4.72
CA LEU A 233 19.92 -8.35 5.04
C LEU A 233 20.57 -7.72 3.80
N THR A 234 21.12 -8.56 2.91
CA THR A 234 21.76 -8.16 1.65
C THR A 234 20.77 -7.88 0.51
N ALA A 235 19.49 -8.18 0.69
CA ALA A 235 18.49 -7.91 -0.34
C ALA A 235 18.25 -6.40 -0.49
N ASP A 236 17.96 -5.94 -1.69
CA ASP A 236 17.61 -4.55 -1.93
C ASP A 236 16.33 -4.18 -1.15
N SER A 237 16.46 -3.18 -0.29
CA SER A 237 15.35 -2.68 0.52
C SER A 237 14.21 -2.09 -0.30
N SER A 238 14.48 -1.68 -1.56
CA SER A 238 13.44 -1.14 -2.45
C SER A 238 12.29 -2.13 -2.66
N ALA A 239 12.54 -3.45 -2.60
CA ALA A 239 11.51 -4.48 -2.73
C ALA A 239 10.35 -4.32 -1.73
N LEU A 240 10.60 -3.73 -0.56
CA LEU A 240 9.59 -3.44 0.45
C LEU A 240 8.66 -2.29 0.03
N PHE A 241 9.19 -1.28 -0.67
CA PHE A 241 8.51 0.00 -0.86
C PHE A 241 8.11 0.30 -2.30
N ARG A 242 8.77 -0.31 -3.30
CA ARG A 242 8.40 -0.19 -4.73
C ARG A 242 6.94 -0.52 -4.95
N ASP A 243 6.35 0.08 -5.97
CA ASP A 243 4.96 -0.22 -6.31
C ASP A 243 4.76 -1.66 -6.77
N ARG A 244 3.49 -2.10 -6.74
CA ARG A 244 3.14 -3.45 -7.17
C ARG A 244 3.43 -3.67 -8.64
N ASN A 245 3.27 -2.63 -9.48
CA ASN A 245 3.52 -2.72 -10.92
C ASN A 245 5.00 -2.98 -11.25
N SER A 246 5.90 -2.51 -10.40
CA SER A 246 7.32 -2.78 -10.42
C SER A 246 7.68 -3.99 -9.55
N PHE A 247 6.75 -4.89 -9.23
CA PHE A 247 7.01 -6.09 -8.42
C PHE A 247 7.52 -5.84 -6.98
N GLY A 248 7.12 -4.71 -6.38
CA GLY A 248 7.37 -4.42 -4.96
C GLY A 248 6.18 -4.77 -4.05
N MET A 249 6.41 -4.72 -2.74
CA MET A 249 5.37 -4.96 -1.73
C MET A 249 4.46 -3.75 -1.49
N ASN A 250 4.86 -2.56 -1.95
CA ASN A 250 4.11 -1.31 -1.81
C ASN A 250 3.79 -0.96 -0.33
N LEU A 251 4.74 -1.21 0.57
CA LEU A 251 4.67 -0.76 1.96
C LEU A 251 4.95 0.74 2.04
N LYS A 252 4.42 1.39 3.08
CA LYS A 252 4.69 2.82 3.32
C LYS A 252 6.12 3.03 3.80
N ARG A 253 6.89 3.85 3.08
CA ARG A 253 8.20 4.35 3.52
C ARG A 253 8.03 5.68 4.25
N GLN A 254 8.78 5.93 5.33
CA GLN A 254 8.54 7.11 6.17
C GLN A 254 8.97 8.40 5.48
N SER A 255 10.12 8.40 4.80
CA SER A 255 10.56 9.55 4.00
C SER A 255 9.61 9.91 2.86
N GLU A 256 8.95 8.92 2.24
CA GLU A 256 7.92 9.12 1.21
C GLU A 256 6.61 9.64 1.83
N LEU A 257 6.16 9.06 2.93
CA LEU A 257 4.99 9.50 3.68
C LEU A 257 5.13 10.96 4.13
N TYR A 258 6.33 11.35 4.61
CA TYR A 258 6.64 12.74 4.94
C TYR A 258 6.39 13.67 3.75
N LYS A 259 6.95 13.36 2.56
CA LYS A 259 6.73 14.17 1.34
C LYS A 259 5.25 14.28 0.98
N HIS A 260 4.50 13.16 1.04
CA HIS A 260 3.05 13.18 0.78
C HIS A 260 2.30 14.12 1.72
N LEU A 261 2.69 14.16 2.99
CA LEU A 261 2.05 15.01 4.00
C LEU A 261 2.48 16.47 3.87
N ARG A 262 3.73 16.76 3.51
CA ARG A 262 4.19 18.13 3.21
C ARG A 262 3.41 18.75 2.06
N VAL A 263 3.20 17.99 0.99
CA VAL A 263 2.40 18.49 -0.13
C VAL A 263 0.91 18.62 0.24
N SER A 264 0.38 17.70 1.05
CA SER A 264 -0.99 17.82 1.56
C SER A 264 -1.17 19.08 2.42
N LYS A 265 -0.23 19.35 3.34
CA LYS A 265 -0.19 20.57 4.16
C LYS A 265 -0.20 21.81 3.29
N ARG A 266 0.71 21.88 2.31
CA ARG A 266 0.82 23.01 1.38
C ARG A 266 -0.48 23.23 0.61
N HIS A 267 -1.10 22.16 0.11
CA HIS A 267 -2.37 22.26 -0.59
C HIS A 267 -3.50 22.78 0.30
N ILE A 268 -3.63 22.25 1.53
CA ILE A 268 -4.63 22.69 2.50
C ILE A 268 -4.47 24.18 2.81
N LEU A 269 -3.25 24.62 3.12
CA LEU A 269 -2.98 26.03 3.44
C LEU A 269 -3.18 26.94 2.22
N GLY A 270 -2.72 26.53 1.04
CA GLY A 270 -2.84 27.31 -0.20
C GLY A 270 -4.26 27.38 -0.78
N LYS A 271 -5.17 26.52 -0.33
CA LYS A 271 -6.60 26.50 -0.69
C LYS A 271 -7.51 26.88 0.47
N SER A 272 -6.96 27.41 1.56
CA SER A 272 -7.76 27.90 2.68
C SER A 272 -8.73 28.99 2.22
N HIS A 273 -9.91 29.04 2.84
CA HIS A 273 -10.86 30.15 2.68
C HIS A 273 -10.45 31.39 3.47
N ASP A 274 -9.47 31.26 4.36
CA ASP A 274 -8.94 32.35 5.16
C ASP A 274 -7.84 33.09 4.38
N ASP A 275 -8.09 34.36 4.11
CA ASP A 275 -7.19 35.26 3.37
C ASP A 275 -5.86 35.50 4.10
N VAL A 276 -5.86 35.47 5.44
CA VAL A 276 -4.63 35.58 6.24
C VAL A 276 -3.79 34.35 6.02
N VAL A 277 -4.39 33.16 6.14
CA VAL A 277 -3.70 31.87 5.95
C VAL A 277 -3.11 31.75 4.54
N THR A 278 -3.87 32.10 3.50
CA THR A 278 -3.37 32.03 2.11
C THR A 278 -2.30 33.07 1.80
N SER A 279 -2.27 34.18 2.55
CA SER A 279 -1.24 35.22 2.43
C SER A 279 0.05 34.96 3.21
N LEU A 280 0.05 33.95 4.10
CA LEU A 280 1.26 33.56 4.82
C LEU A 280 2.35 33.16 3.80
N PRO A 281 3.63 33.45 4.10
CA PRO A 281 4.73 32.97 3.28
C PRO A 281 4.62 31.45 3.09
N LYS A 282 4.53 31.02 1.83
CA LYS A 282 4.46 29.60 1.52
C LYS A 282 5.79 28.95 1.90
N ASP A 283 5.73 27.81 2.57
CA ASP A 283 6.91 26.98 2.82
C ASP A 283 7.61 26.69 1.48
N ASN A 284 8.94 26.51 1.47
CA ASN A 284 9.68 26.13 0.25
C ASN A 284 9.52 24.65 -0.12
N ASP A 285 8.49 23.98 0.40
CA ASP A 285 8.22 22.58 0.15
C ASP A 285 7.71 22.37 -1.28
N ALA A 286 8.54 21.70 -2.08
CA ALA A 286 8.22 21.14 -3.40
C ALA A 286 7.53 22.09 -4.40
N PRO A 287 8.06 23.31 -4.66
CA PRO A 287 7.49 24.23 -5.65
C PRO A 287 7.42 23.63 -7.06
N GLU A 288 8.37 22.77 -7.42
CA GLU A 288 8.40 22.07 -8.71
C GLU A 288 7.16 21.18 -8.94
N LEU A 289 6.60 20.59 -7.88
CA LEU A 289 5.40 19.76 -7.99
C LEU A 289 4.16 20.58 -8.33
N GLU A 290 4.08 21.85 -7.91
CA GLU A 290 2.98 22.75 -8.30
C GLU A 290 3.03 23.08 -9.79
N SER A 291 4.22 23.37 -10.32
CA SER A 291 4.42 23.59 -11.76
C SER A 291 4.03 22.34 -12.56
N ARG A 292 4.43 21.15 -12.10
CA ARG A 292 4.01 19.86 -12.70
C ARG A 292 2.50 19.65 -12.63
N LEU A 293 1.85 20.02 -11.53
CA LEU A 293 0.39 19.95 -11.41
C LEU A 293 -0.29 20.90 -12.39
N GLN A 294 0.21 22.14 -12.54
CA GLN A 294 -0.34 23.09 -13.48
C GLN A 294 -0.23 22.57 -14.92
N PHE A 295 0.93 22.04 -15.30
CA PHE A 295 1.12 21.37 -16.59
C PHE A 295 0.15 20.19 -16.76
N HIS A 296 0.05 19.31 -15.77
CA HIS A 296 -0.87 18.18 -15.83
C HIS A 296 -2.33 18.63 -15.98
N LYS A 297 -2.74 19.70 -15.31
CA LYS A 297 -4.07 20.27 -15.47
C LYS A 297 -4.32 20.79 -16.88
N GLN A 298 -3.34 21.48 -17.43
CA GLN A 298 -3.45 22.12 -18.74
C GLN A 298 -3.44 21.09 -19.89
N PHE A 299 -2.65 20.02 -19.78
CA PHE A 299 -2.38 19.12 -20.90
C PHE A 299 -2.88 17.68 -20.70
N MET A 300 -3.13 17.25 -19.45
CA MET A 300 -3.48 15.86 -19.14
C MET A 300 -4.92 15.69 -18.63
N ILE A 301 -5.67 16.77 -18.34
CA ILE A 301 -7.12 16.69 -18.06
C ILE A 301 -7.82 16.29 -19.36
N GLY A 302 -8.04 14.99 -19.52
CA GLY A 302 -8.59 14.38 -20.74
C GLY A 302 -7.89 13.07 -21.11
N ALA A 303 -6.66 12.86 -20.65
CA ALA A 303 -5.95 11.59 -20.77
C ALA A 303 -6.62 10.55 -19.85
N GLN A 304 -7.33 9.61 -20.46
CA GLN A 304 -8.17 8.66 -19.76
C GLN A 304 -7.37 7.49 -19.19
N ASN A 305 -7.15 7.46 -17.87
CA ASN A 305 -6.39 6.39 -17.20
C ASN A 305 -7.26 5.21 -16.71
N ASN A 306 -8.57 5.22 -17.00
CA ASN A 306 -9.53 4.22 -16.53
C ASN A 306 -10.60 3.88 -17.57
N ARG A 307 -11.22 2.70 -17.46
CA ARG A 307 -12.16 2.14 -18.46
C ARG A 307 -13.58 2.76 -18.44
N VAL A 308 -13.76 3.96 -17.90
CA VAL A 308 -15.09 4.55 -17.61
C VAL A 308 -15.72 5.25 -18.83
N GLY A 309 -15.07 5.21 -19.99
CA GLY A 309 -15.48 5.92 -21.22
C GLY A 309 -15.05 7.39 -21.24
N LEU A 310 -14.91 7.95 -22.45
CA LEU A 310 -14.65 9.38 -22.64
C LEU A 310 -15.74 10.20 -21.94
N GLY A 311 -15.35 11.22 -21.17
CA GLY A 311 -16.27 12.15 -20.50
C GLY A 311 -16.73 11.75 -19.09
N SER A 312 -16.35 10.59 -18.57
CA SER A 312 -16.69 10.15 -17.20
C SER A 312 -15.45 9.97 -16.32
N SER A 313 -14.71 11.05 -16.06
CA SER A 313 -13.67 11.05 -15.03
C SER A 313 -14.27 11.41 -13.66
N ARG A 314 -13.99 10.60 -12.62
CA ARG A 314 -14.14 11.07 -11.24
C ARG A 314 -13.24 12.30 -11.08
N LYS A 315 -13.73 13.38 -10.47
CA LYS A 315 -12.87 14.50 -10.06
C LYS A 315 -11.77 13.96 -9.14
N VAL A 316 -10.56 13.83 -9.66
CA VAL A 316 -9.38 13.47 -8.87
C VAL A 316 -8.94 14.73 -8.13
N GLN A 317 -8.66 14.62 -6.83
CA GLN A 317 -8.18 15.76 -6.06
C GLN A 317 -6.74 16.08 -6.46
N ASP A 318 -6.39 17.36 -6.52
CA ASP A 318 -5.04 17.84 -6.81
C ASP A 318 -3.97 17.15 -5.94
N THR A 319 -4.29 16.91 -4.66
CA THR A 319 -3.39 16.23 -3.72
C THR A 319 -3.06 14.81 -4.14
N ASP A 320 -3.99 14.09 -4.78
CA ASP A 320 -3.77 12.72 -5.21
C ASP A 320 -2.83 12.69 -6.42
N ILE A 321 -3.00 13.65 -7.34
CA ILE A 321 -2.09 13.84 -8.49
C ILE A 321 -0.68 14.17 -7.98
N LEU A 322 -0.56 15.11 -7.05
CA LEU A 322 0.73 15.50 -6.47
C LEU A 322 1.42 14.33 -5.75
N LYS A 323 0.69 13.52 -4.98
CA LYS A 323 1.22 12.29 -4.35
C LYS A 323 1.65 11.28 -5.40
N SER A 324 0.93 11.18 -6.52
CA SER A 324 1.32 10.29 -7.62
C SER A 324 2.65 10.67 -8.27
N PHE A 325 2.96 11.97 -8.36
CA PHE A 325 4.26 12.45 -8.85
C PHE A 325 5.39 12.08 -7.90
N ILE A 326 5.20 12.27 -6.58
CA ILE A 326 6.17 11.82 -5.58
C ILE A 326 6.39 10.31 -5.72
N ARG A 327 5.31 9.54 -5.82
CA ARG A 327 5.38 8.09 -5.97
C ARG A 327 6.15 7.68 -7.22
N GLN A 328 5.94 8.37 -8.34
CA GLN A 328 6.68 8.15 -9.58
C GLN A 328 8.16 8.45 -9.39
N ASP A 329 8.51 9.61 -8.86
CA ASP A 329 9.91 10.02 -8.64
C ASP A 329 10.66 9.05 -7.71
N GLU A 330 9.99 8.53 -6.67
CA GLU A 330 10.59 7.50 -5.80
C GLU A 330 10.74 6.14 -6.50
N ASN A 331 9.74 5.72 -7.28
CA ASN A 331 9.84 4.50 -8.09
C ASN A 331 10.99 4.58 -9.11
N ASP A 332 11.17 5.71 -9.77
CA ASP A 332 12.24 5.90 -10.75
C ASP A 332 13.62 5.87 -10.08
N LYS A 333 13.76 6.43 -8.88
CA LYS A 333 14.98 6.24 -8.07
C LYS A 333 15.27 4.78 -7.77
N TYR A 334 14.24 3.98 -7.46
CA TYR A 334 14.43 2.55 -7.25
C TYR A 334 14.86 1.81 -8.52
N LYS A 335 14.33 2.20 -9.69
CA LYS A 335 14.78 1.63 -10.99
C LYS A 335 16.23 1.98 -11.27
N ILE A 336 16.62 3.24 -11.13
CA ILE A 336 18.00 3.70 -11.32
C ILE A 336 18.95 2.94 -10.38
N HIS A 337 18.56 2.77 -9.12
CA HIS A 337 19.35 1.97 -8.18
C HIS A 337 19.48 0.52 -8.65
N ALA A 338 18.37 -0.13 -9.03
CA ALA A 338 18.41 -1.51 -9.50
C ALA A 338 19.26 -1.70 -10.77
N MET A 339 19.27 -0.73 -11.69
CA MET A 339 20.15 -0.76 -12.87
C MET A 339 21.64 -0.81 -12.49
N SER A 340 22.02 -0.27 -11.33
CA SER A 340 23.39 -0.35 -10.82
C SER A 340 23.73 -1.68 -10.14
N LEU A 341 22.74 -2.54 -9.88
CA LEU A 341 22.94 -3.84 -9.24
C LEU A 341 23.17 -4.92 -10.30
N GLU A 342 24.14 -5.81 -10.06
CA GLU A 342 24.44 -6.91 -10.99
C GLU A 342 23.38 -8.04 -10.94
N MET A 343 22.80 -8.31 -9.75
CA MET A 343 21.94 -9.49 -9.54
C MET A 343 20.47 -9.18 -9.23
N GLN A 344 20.19 -8.09 -8.52
CA GLN A 344 18.85 -7.82 -7.96
C GLN A 344 18.04 -6.87 -8.86
N ASN A 345 18.23 -7.01 -10.18
CA ASN A 345 17.71 -6.14 -11.23
C ASN A 345 16.71 -6.82 -12.18
N ASP A 346 16.59 -8.16 -12.09
CA ASP A 346 15.73 -9.06 -12.88
C ASP A 346 14.33 -8.47 -13.17
N TRP A 347 13.76 -7.79 -12.17
CA TRP A 347 12.39 -7.24 -12.23
C TRP A 347 12.20 -6.08 -13.21
N LEU A 348 13.28 -5.41 -13.65
CA LEU A 348 13.22 -4.28 -14.57
C LEU A 348 12.63 -4.68 -15.93
N ASP A 349 12.96 -5.88 -16.40
CA ASP A 349 12.55 -6.37 -17.73
C ASP A 349 11.26 -7.18 -17.69
N MET A 350 10.83 -7.64 -16.51
CA MET A 350 9.67 -8.53 -16.38
C MET A 350 8.33 -7.84 -16.65
N GLY A 351 8.24 -6.52 -16.55
CA GLY A 351 6.98 -5.78 -16.71
C GLY A 351 6.31 -5.97 -18.07
N ASP A 352 7.08 -6.32 -19.10
CA ASP A 352 6.61 -6.45 -20.47
C ASP A 352 5.84 -7.74 -20.72
N PHE A 353 6.16 -8.82 -20.00
CA PHE A 353 5.58 -10.15 -20.21
C PHE A 353 5.00 -10.78 -18.94
N CYS A 354 5.30 -10.27 -17.75
CA CYS A 354 4.76 -10.76 -16.48
C CYS A 354 3.64 -9.88 -15.91
N ILE A 355 2.85 -10.48 -15.03
CA ILE A 355 1.86 -9.82 -14.20
C ILE A 355 2.35 -9.90 -12.75
N PRO A 356 2.50 -8.76 -12.06
CA PRO A 356 2.95 -8.76 -10.67
C PRO A 356 2.00 -9.50 -9.74
N LEU A 357 2.58 -10.18 -8.75
CA LEU A 357 1.82 -10.93 -7.78
C LEU A 357 0.99 -10.01 -6.86
N ALA A 358 -0.28 -10.34 -6.70
CA ALA A 358 -1.15 -9.64 -5.76
C ALA A 358 -0.83 -10.04 -4.31
N LEU A 359 0.19 -9.43 -3.72
CA LEU A 359 0.58 -9.59 -2.30
C LEU A 359 -0.46 -8.95 -1.36
N LYS A 360 -1.62 -9.58 -1.22
CA LYS A 360 -2.70 -9.11 -0.33
C LYS A 360 -2.43 -9.59 1.09
N TRP A 361 -2.66 -8.71 2.07
CA TRP A 361 -2.46 -9.06 3.48
C TRP A 361 -3.26 -10.28 3.93
N ARG A 362 -4.51 -10.45 3.47
CA ARG A 362 -5.31 -11.65 3.74
C ARG A 362 -4.57 -12.92 3.31
N THR A 363 -4.06 -12.94 2.08
CA THR A 363 -3.30 -14.07 1.53
C THR A 363 -2.01 -14.31 2.32
N LEU A 364 -1.27 -13.26 2.65
CA LEU A 364 -0.01 -13.37 3.40
C LEU A 364 -0.20 -13.84 4.85
N ILE A 365 -1.31 -13.49 5.49
CA ILE A 365 -1.58 -13.83 6.89
C ILE A 365 -2.23 -15.21 7.03
N HIS A 366 -3.14 -15.57 6.12
CA HIS A 366 -3.98 -16.76 6.27
C HIS A 366 -3.64 -17.90 5.30
N ASP A 367 -3.21 -17.58 4.08
CA ASP A 367 -3.05 -18.58 3.02
C ASP A 367 -1.59 -19.01 2.81
N TRP A 368 -0.63 -18.18 3.19
CA TRP A 368 0.80 -18.42 3.05
C TRP A 368 1.45 -18.70 4.40
N SER A 369 2.37 -19.68 4.44
CA SER A 369 3.22 -19.86 5.61
C SER A 369 4.32 -18.79 5.64
N PRO A 370 4.83 -18.39 6.82
CA PRO A 370 5.97 -17.48 6.92
C PRO A 370 7.20 -17.97 6.15
N ALA A 371 7.42 -19.29 6.10
CA ALA A 371 8.52 -19.88 5.35
C ALA A 371 8.35 -19.75 3.83
N LEU A 372 7.11 -19.89 3.32
CA LEU A 372 6.81 -19.69 1.90
C LEU A 372 7.01 -18.22 1.49
N LEU A 373 6.59 -17.28 2.34
CA LEU A 373 6.84 -15.85 2.11
C LEU A 373 8.34 -15.52 2.12
N LYS A 374 9.08 -16.00 3.13
CA LYS A 374 10.54 -15.88 3.21
C LYS A 374 11.20 -16.44 1.93
N PHE A 375 10.77 -17.61 1.48
CA PHE A 375 11.26 -18.20 0.24
C PHE A 375 10.97 -17.31 -0.97
N TYR A 376 9.73 -16.88 -1.17
CA TYR A 376 9.34 -16.02 -2.30
C TYR A 376 10.17 -14.74 -2.37
N LEU A 377 10.25 -13.99 -1.26
CA LEU A 377 10.94 -12.71 -1.23
C LEU A 377 12.43 -12.86 -1.57
N ASN A 378 13.09 -13.85 -1.00
CA ASN A 378 14.52 -14.07 -1.24
C ASN A 378 14.80 -14.74 -2.59
N ALA A 379 13.90 -15.58 -3.11
CA ALA A 379 13.99 -16.13 -4.46
C ALA A 379 13.89 -15.03 -5.50
N PHE A 380 12.95 -14.10 -5.30
CA PHE A 380 12.75 -12.96 -6.18
C PHE A 380 13.93 -11.97 -6.14
N GLN A 381 14.47 -11.71 -4.94
CA GLN A 381 15.64 -10.85 -4.75
C GLN A 381 16.98 -11.56 -4.95
N MET A 382 17.02 -12.78 -5.49
CA MET A 382 18.27 -13.52 -5.73
C MET A 382 19.17 -13.67 -4.49
N THR A 383 18.56 -13.73 -3.31
CA THR A 383 19.22 -13.79 -1.99
C THR A 383 18.88 -15.07 -1.23
N LEU A 384 18.44 -16.12 -1.93
CA LEU A 384 18.37 -17.45 -1.34
C LEU A 384 19.77 -17.94 -0.95
N PRO A 385 19.92 -18.69 0.15
CA PRO A 385 21.19 -19.31 0.53
C PRO A 385 21.51 -20.52 -0.36
N ASP A 386 21.69 -20.28 -1.66
CA ASP A 386 22.25 -21.24 -2.61
C ASP A 386 23.78 -21.26 -2.54
N GLN A 387 24.44 -22.26 -3.12
CA GLN A 387 25.89 -22.43 -3.02
C GLN A 387 26.65 -21.22 -3.55
N SER A 388 26.17 -20.61 -4.63
CA SER A 388 26.82 -19.42 -5.19
C SER A 388 26.73 -18.22 -4.24
N ASN A 389 25.58 -18.03 -3.59
CA ASN A 389 25.39 -17.00 -2.58
C ASN A 389 26.15 -17.30 -1.28
N LEU A 390 26.18 -18.55 -0.82
CA LEU A 390 26.93 -18.94 0.37
C LEU A 390 28.44 -18.67 0.21
N VAL A 391 29.02 -19.00 -0.95
CA VAL A 391 30.41 -18.63 -1.26
C VAL A 391 30.57 -17.11 -1.31
N ARG A 392 29.65 -16.39 -1.96
CA ARG A 392 29.67 -14.92 -2.01
C ARG A 392 29.61 -14.27 -0.62
N TRP A 393 28.94 -14.90 0.33
CA TRP A 393 28.83 -14.42 1.71
C TRP A 393 29.94 -14.95 2.64
N GLY A 394 30.94 -15.66 2.12
CA GLY A 394 32.02 -16.24 2.92
C GLY A 394 31.56 -17.37 3.85
N LYS A 395 30.42 -18.01 3.55
CA LYS A 395 29.82 -19.11 4.32
C LYS A 395 29.89 -20.46 3.62
N GLY A 396 30.50 -20.53 2.44
CA GLY A 396 30.67 -21.75 1.67
C GLY A 396 32.00 -21.73 0.92
N THR A 397 32.47 -22.91 0.55
CA THR A 397 33.75 -23.12 -0.15
C THR A 397 33.56 -23.40 -1.63
N GLU A 398 32.49 -24.11 -2.01
CA GLU A 398 32.23 -24.52 -3.37
C GLU A 398 30.94 -23.91 -3.95
N LYS A 399 31.00 -23.52 -5.23
CA LYS A 399 29.84 -23.03 -6.00
C LYS A 399 29.13 -24.14 -6.78
N THR A 400 29.50 -25.39 -6.56
CA THR A 400 28.96 -26.55 -7.27
C THR A 400 27.54 -26.85 -6.80
N CYS A 401 26.70 -27.37 -7.70
CA CYS A 401 25.38 -27.86 -7.34
C CYS A 401 25.52 -29.19 -6.59
N TYR A 402 25.14 -29.22 -5.32
CA TYR A 402 25.14 -30.44 -4.47
C TYR A 402 24.30 -31.60 -5.02
N ILE A 403 23.39 -31.36 -5.99
CA ILE A 403 22.57 -32.42 -6.58
C ILE A 403 23.26 -33.04 -7.81
N CYS A 404 23.81 -32.22 -8.70
CA CYS A 404 24.31 -32.71 -10.00
C CYS A 404 25.80 -32.43 -10.26
N GLY A 405 26.52 -31.86 -9.29
CA GLY A 405 27.95 -31.56 -9.36
C GLY A 405 28.34 -30.40 -10.28
N LYS A 406 27.43 -29.82 -11.07
CA LYS A 406 27.76 -28.73 -12.01
C LYS A 406 28.24 -27.47 -11.27
N ALA A 407 29.20 -26.74 -11.85
CA ALA A 407 29.83 -25.52 -11.29
C ALA A 407 28.91 -24.27 -11.17
N VAL A 408 27.58 -24.44 -11.19
CA VAL A 408 26.58 -23.35 -11.09
C VAL A 408 25.47 -23.75 -10.10
N GLY A 409 25.79 -23.77 -8.82
CA GLY A 409 24.86 -24.01 -7.71
C GLY A 409 24.04 -22.77 -7.35
N THR A 410 23.34 -22.17 -8.32
CA THR A 410 22.45 -21.02 -8.08
C THR A 410 21.02 -21.47 -7.85
N ALA A 411 20.19 -20.63 -7.22
CA ALA A 411 18.74 -20.86 -7.15
C ALA A 411 18.10 -21.05 -8.54
N LYS A 412 18.54 -20.30 -9.56
CA LYS A 412 18.08 -20.47 -10.95
C LYS A 412 18.38 -21.87 -11.47
N HIS A 413 19.59 -22.37 -11.24
CA HIS A 413 19.94 -23.74 -11.62
C HIS A 413 19.10 -24.77 -10.86
N LEU A 414 18.97 -24.66 -9.54
CA LEU A 414 18.22 -25.63 -8.74
C LEU A 414 16.72 -25.67 -9.10
N LEU A 415 16.11 -24.50 -9.32
CA LEU A 415 14.67 -24.42 -9.51
C LEU A 415 14.22 -24.75 -10.95
N VAL A 416 15.07 -24.56 -11.97
CA VAL A 416 14.66 -24.81 -13.37
C VAL A 416 15.71 -25.46 -14.27
N GLY A 417 16.97 -25.57 -13.84
CA GLY A 417 18.09 -25.95 -14.73
C GLY A 417 18.86 -27.22 -14.35
N CYS A 418 18.52 -27.89 -13.25
CA CYS A 418 19.23 -29.07 -12.78
C CYS A 418 18.70 -30.34 -13.46
N LYS A 419 19.58 -31.03 -14.20
CA LYS A 419 19.23 -32.23 -14.96
C LYS A 419 18.79 -33.39 -14.06
N VAL A 420 19.45 -33.59 -12.92
CA VAL A 420 19.05 -34.62 -11.95
C VAL A 420 17.65 -34.36 -11.37
N LEU A 421 17.29 -33.09 -11.12
CA LEU A 421 15.93 -32.73 -10.67
C LEU A 421 14.88 -32.86 -11.77
N LEU A 422 15.26 -32.61 -13.03
CA LEU A 422 14.41 -32.86 -14.18
C LEU A 422 14.13 -34.36 -14.33
N ASP A 423 15.17 -35.19 -14.31
CA ASP A 423 15.08 -36.63 -14.56
C ASP A 423 14.39 -37.39 -13.41
N SER A 424 14.47 -36.87 -12.18
CA SER A 424 13.71 -37.37 -11.03
C SER A 424 12.22 -36.93 -11.02
N GLY A 425 11.76 -36.21 -12.04
CA GLY A 425 10.36 -35.80 -12.20
C GLY A 425 9.93 -34.64 -11.28
N GLN A 426 10.84 -34.00 -10.56
CA GLN A 426 10.49 -32.93 -9.61
C GLN A 426 9.95 -31.69 -10.32
N TYR A 427 10.50 -31.36 -11.49
CA TYR A 427 9.97 -30.28 -12.33
C TYR A 427 8.62 -30.63 -12.93
N SER A 428 8.42 -31.89 -13.36
CA SER A 428 7.14 -32.39 -13.86
C SER A 428 6.04 -32.33 -12.79
N ARG A 429 6.35 -32.70 -11.54
CA ARG A 429 5.38 -32.58 -10.43
C ARG A 429 4.95 -31.12 -10.17
N ARG A 430 5.88 -30.15 -10.25
CA ARG A 430 5.51 -28.73 -10.15
C ARG A 430 4.67 -28.29 -11.34
N HIS A 431 5.05 -28.72 -12.54
CA HIS A 431 4.35 -28.44 -13.78
C HIS A 431 2.90 -28.94 -13.73
N ASP A 432 2.70 -30.22 -13.41
CA ASP A 432 1.40 -30.87 -13.46
C ASP A 432 0.42 -30.25 -12.46
N ARG A 433 0.88 -29.82 -11.29
CA ARG A 433 0.05 -29.05 -10.34
C ARG A 433 -0.48 -27.72 -10.91
N VAL A 434 0.33 -27.05 -11.73
CA VAL A 434 -0.11 -25.82 -12.41
C VAL A 434 -1.05 -26.18 -13.56
N LEU A 435 -0.73 -27.24 -14.30
CA LEU A 435 -1.51 -27.73 -15.42
C LEU A 435 -2.92 -28.16 -15.00
N GLU A 436 -3.07 -28.84 -13.86
CA GLU A 436 -4.36 -29.23 -13.28
C GLU A 436 -5.27 -28.02 -13.08
N ILE A 437 -4.73 -26.91 -12.57
CA ILE A 437 -5.48 -25.66 -12.35
C ILE A 437 -5.89 -25.02 -13.69
N ILE A 438 -5.02 -25.08 -14.70
CA ILE A 438 -5.36 -24.61 -16.05
C ILE A 438 -6.46 -25.49 -16.65
N ARG A 439 -6.37 -26.82 -16.50
CA ARG A 439 -7.40 -27.77 -16.92
C ARG A 439 -8.74 -27.49 -16.24
N GLU A 440 -8.75 -27.11 -14.96
CA GLU A 440 -9.98 -26.70 -14.28
C GLU A 440 -10.58 -25.44 -14.92
N ALA A 441 -9.76 -24.44 -15.25
CA ALA A 441 -10.21 -23.21 -15.91
C ALA A 441 -10.84 -23.51 -17.27
N VAL A 442 -10.18 -24.37 -18.05
CA VAL A 442 -10.68 -24.87 -19.33
C VAL A 442 -12.01 -25.62 -19.16
N SER A 443 -12.09 -26.54 -18.19
CA SER A 443 -13.30 -27.33 -17.92
C SER A 443 -14.47 -26.44 -17.52
N LEU A 444 -14.22 -25.40 -16.72
CA LEU A 444 -15.23 -24.40 -16.36
C LEU A 444 -15.76 -23.66 -17.60
N SER A 445 -14.88 -23.28 -18.53
CA SER A 445 -15.29 -22.62 -19.77
C SER A 445 -16.04 -23.53 -20.72
N VAL A 446 -15.64 -24.80 -20.86
CA VAL A 446 -16.40 -25.81 -21.62
C VAL A 446 -17.80 -26.01 -21.05
N ALA A 447 -17.91 -26.20 -19.72
CA ALA A 447 -19.20 -26.37 -19.06
C ALA A 447 -20.12 -25.14 -19.24
N ARG A 448 -19.55 -23.94 -19.30
CA ARG A 448 -20.31 -22.71 -19.61
C ARG A 448 -20.81 -22.71 -21.05
N ALA A 449 -19.94 -23.02 -22.01
CA ALA A 449 -20.31 -23.08 -23.42
C ALA A 449 -21.42 -24.11 -23.69
N GLN A 450 -21.38 -25.27 -23.02
CA GLN A 450 -22.42 -26.29 -23.12
C GLN A 450 -23.77 -25.84 -22.53
N ARG A 451 -23.78 -25.10 -21.42
CA ARG A 451 -25.02 -24.54 -20.85
C ARG A 451 -25.69 -23.53 -21.77
N GLU A 452 -24.93 -22.79 -22.56
CA GLU A 452 -25.50 -21.83 -23.52
C GLU A 452 -26.35 -22.51 -24.60
N ILE A 453 -26.08 -23.78 -24.92
CA ILE A 453 -26.92 -24.60 -25.81
C ILE A 453 -28.31 -24.80 -25.20
N THR A 454 -28.36 -25.10 -23.90
CA THR A 454 -29.61 -25.40 -23.18
C THR A 454 -30.48 -24.17 -22.88
N THR A 455 -29.90 -22.97 -22.84
CA THR A 455 -30.60 -21.73 -22.42
C THR A 455 -31.04 -20.84 -23.59
N ASN A 456 -30.99 -21.32 -24.83
CA ASN A 456 -31.32 -20.52 -26.02
C ASN A 456 -32.84 -20.25 -26.23
N GLU A 457 -33.66 -20.44 -25.21
CA GLU A 457 -35.00 -19.83 -25.15
C GLU A 457 -34.86 -18.33 -24.87
N ARG A 458 -34.97 -17.52 -25.91
CA ARG A 458 -34.97 -16.05 -25.80
C ARG A 458 -36.24 -15.60 -25.06
N SER A 459 -36.18 -15.43 -23.74
CA SER A 459 -37.24 -14.73 -23.01
C SER A 459 -37.09 -13.22 -23.25
N ILE A 460 -38.08 -12.60 -23.88
CA ILE A 460 -38.17 -11.14 -23.95
C ILE A 460 -38.54 -10.65 -22.54
N GLY A 461 -37.64 -9.92 -21.90
CA GLY A 461 -37.90 -9.29 -20.61
C GLY A 461 -38.71 -8.02 -20.78
N PHE A 462 -40.03 -8.09 -20.63
CA PHE A 462 -40.89 -6.90 -20.58
C PHE A 462 -40.55 -6.07 -19.34
N VAL A 463 -40.26 -4.79 -19.52
CA VAL A 463 -40.12 -3.82 -18.43
C VAL A 463 -41.32 -2.88 -18.45
N ARG A 464 -41.81 -2.50 -17.26
CA ARG A 464 -42.95 -1.58 -17.15
C ARG A 464 -42.58 -0.20 -17.71
N GLU A 465 -43.57 0.49 -18.27
CA GLU A 465 -43.44 1.89 -18.69
C GLU A 465 -42.88 2.76 -17.55
N GLY A 466 -41.91 3.62 -17.86
CA GLY A 466 -41.20 4.45 -16.87
C GLY A 466 -40.01 3.78 -16.16
N THR A 467 -39.81 2.46 -16.30
CA THR A 467 -38.65 1.75 -15.71
C THR A 467 -37.51 1.58 -16.70
N ARG A 468 -36.27 1.96 -16.32
CA ARG A 468 -35.08 1.69 -17.14
C ARG A 468 -34.79 0.18 -17.16
N ALA A 469 -34.66 -0.39 -18.35
CA ALA A 469 -34.16 -1.75 -18.52
C ALA A 469 -32.74 -1.86 -17.92
N ILE A 470 -32.53 -2.89 -17.10
CA ILE A 470 -31.18 -3.23 -16.63
C ILE A 470 -30.39 -3.64 -17.88
N LYS A 471 -29.39 -2.84 -18.26
CA LYS A 471 -28.49 -3.19 -19.36
C LYS A 471 -27.86 -4.55 -19.02
N SER A 472 -28.18 -5.59 -19.79
CA SER A 472 -27.48 -6.87 -19.69
C SER A 472 -26.02 -6.61 -20.02
N ASN A 473 -25.11 -6.99 -19.12
CA ASN A 473 -23.68 -6.94 -19.43
C ASN A 473 -23.44 -7.71 -20.74
N VAL A 474 -22.79 -7.07 -21.71
CA VAL A 474 -22.36 -7.74 -22.94
C VAL A 474 -21.53 -8.96 -22.52
N LYS A 475 -21.94 -10.15 -23.00
CA LYS A 475 -21.23 -11.38 -22.67
C LYS A 475 -19.77 -11.27 -23.16
N PRO A 476 -18.78 -11.67 -22.35
CA PRO A 476 -17.41 -11.70 -22.79
C PRO A 476 -17.26 -12.66 -23.97
N TYR A 477 -16.47 -12.27 -24.97
CA TYR A 477 -16.06 -13.14 -26.06
C TYR A 477 -15.38 -14.41 -25.49
N SER A 478 -15.65 -15.56 -26.12
CA SER A 478 -15.04 -16.85 -25.78
C SER A 478 -14.64 -17.58 -27.06
N ILE A 479 -13.42 -18.13 -27.09
CA ILE A 479 -12.95 -19.04 -28.15
C ILE A 479 -13.69 -20.38 -28.11
N LEU A 480 -14.19 -20.78 -26.93
CA LEU A 480 -15.03 -21.96 -26.76
C LEU A 480 -16.48 -21.55 -27.03
N LYS A 481 -16.93 -21.86 -28.25
CA LYS A 481 -18.32 -21.65 -28.68
C LYS A 481 -19.22 -22.78 -28.19
N ALA A 482 -20.52 -22.52 -28.17
CA ALA A 482 -21.54 -23.49 -27.81
C ALA A 482 -21.47 -24.74 -28.72
N ALA A 483 -21.03 -25.86 -28.16
CA ALA A 483 -21.04 -27.18 -28.78
C ALA A 483 -21.10 -28.28 -27.71
N SER A 484 -21.78 -29.38 -28.01
CA SER A 484 -22.01 -30.48 -27.05
C SER A 484 -20.82 -31.44 -26.95
N ASP A 485 -19.94 -31.47 -27.95
CA ASP A 485 -18.94 -32.53 -28.18
C ASP A 485 -17.49 -32.15 -27.78
N TRP A 486 -17.31 -31.05 -27.06
CA TRP A 486 -15.98 -30.65 -26.58
C TRP A 486 -15.32 -31.77 -25.78
N THR A 487 -14.19 -32.24 -26.26
CA THR A 487 -13.34 -33.24 -25.57
C THR A 487 -12.06 -32.57 -25.08
N ILE A 488 -11.64 -32.87 -23.85
CA ILE A 488 -10.42 -32.34 -23.23
C ILE A 488 -9.45 -33.50 -23.01
N MET A 489 -8.25 -33.39 -23.58
CA MET A 489 -7.13 -34.29 -23.35
C MET A 489 -6.04 -33.54 -22.60
N MET A 490 -5.34 -34.22 -21.68
CA MET A 490 -4.29 -33.62 -20.85
C MET A 490 -3.10 -34.57 -20.80
N ASP A 491 -1.91 -34.07 -21.14
CA ASP A 491 -0.63 -34.77 -20.98
C ASP A 491 -0.09 -34.46 -19.58
N THR A 492 0.22 -35.50 -18.82
CA THR A 492 0.86 -35.39 -17.51
C THR A 492 2.02 -36.37 -17.44
N TYR A 493 2.87 -36.22 -16.43
CA TYR A 493 3.98 -37.15 -16.22
C TYR A 493 3.52 -38.61 -16.12
N GLU A 494 2.36 -38.87 -15.52
CA GLU A 494 1.83 -40.22 -15.30
C GLU A 494 0.91 -40.71 -16.42
N LYS A 495 0.28 -39.80 -17.16
CA LYS A 495 -0.72 -40.14 -18.17
C LYS A 495 -0.50 -39.35 -19.44
N GLN A 496 -0.14 -40.08 -20.49
CA GLN A 496 0.02 -39.55 -21.84
C GLN A 496 -1.17 -39.91 -22.71
N TYR A 497 -1.56 -39.01 -23.60
CA TYR A 497 -2.64 -39.25 -24.56
C TYR A 497 -2.12 -39.38 -25.99
N LYS A 498 -2.98 -39.86 -26.89
CA LYS A 498 -2.75 -39.84 -28.35
C LYS A 498 -3.85 -39.02 -29.00
N ILE A 499 -3.49 -38.12 -29.91
CA ILE A 499 -4.49 -37.39 -30.70
C ILE A 499 -5.27 -38.41 -31.54
N PRO A 500 -6.62 -38.37 -31.57
CA PRO A 500 -7.40 -39.25 -32.42
C PRO A 500 -6.99 -39.13 -33.89
N GLU A 501 -6.82 -40.27 -34.57
CA GLU A 501 -6.34 -40.34 -35.96
C GLU A 501 -7.27 -39.59 -36.94
N ASP A 502 -8.57 -39.53 -36.64
CA ASP A 502 -9.56 -38.79 -37.44
C ASP A 502 -9.40 -37.26 -37.35
N ILE A 503 -8.63 -36.78 -36.37
CA ILE A 503 -8.31 -35.35 -36.20
C ILE A 503 -6.94 -35.06 -36.83
N CYS A 504 -5.90 -35.79 -36.42
CA CYS A 504 -4.53 -35.61 -36.91
C CYS A 504 -3.66 -36.79 -36.47
N ALA A 505 -2.95 -37.41 -37.42
CA ALA A 505 -2.00 -38.47 -37.13
C ALA A 505 -0.65 -37.86 -36.71
N SER A 506 -0.54 -37.47 -35.44
CA SER A 506 0.67 -36.83 -34.90
C SER A 506 1.17 -37.47 -33.62
N ALA A 507 2.50 -37.57 -33.48
CA ALA A 507 3.16 -37.95 -32.24
C ALA A 507 3.28 -36.78 -31.24
N SER A 508 2.99 -35.55 -31.68
CA SER A 508 3.04 -34.35 -30.85
C SER A 508 1.93 -34.32 -29.81
N ARG A 509 2.27 -33.92 -28.59
CA ARG A 509 1.35 -33.86 -27.46
C ARG A 509 1.49 -32.54 -26.72
N PRO A 510 0.71 -31.51 -27.08
CA PRO A 510 0.50 -30.35 -26.23
C PRO A 510 0.02 -30.76 -24.82
N ASP A 511 0.36 -30.00 -23.79
CA ASP A 511 -0.02 -30.35 -22.41
C ASP A 511 -1.54 -30.44 -22.22
N ILE A 512 -2.33 -29.58 -22.88
CA ILE A 512 -3.79 -29.73 -23.01
C ILE A 512 -4.18 -29.60 -24.47
N PHE A 513 -5.00 -30.54 -24.93
CA PHE A 513 -5.56 -30.55 -26.28
C PHE A 513 -7.08 -30.68 -26.21
N LEU A 514 -7.77 -29.65 -26.70
CA LEU A 514 -9.21 -29.61 -26.82
C LEU A 514 -9.63 -29.70 -28.27
N TYR A 515 -10.74 -30.40 -28.54
CA TYR A 515 -11.34 -30.36 -29.87
C TYR A 515 -12.86 -30.49 -29.82
N SER A 516 -13.50 -29.96 -30.87
CA SER A 516 -14.89 -30.21 -31.23
C SER A 516 -14.93 -30.59 -32.71
N ARG A 517 -15.54 -31.75 -33.00
CA ARG A 517 -15.76 -32.24 -34.36
C ARG A 517 -16.88 -31.47 -35.04
N ILE A 518 -17.91 -31.10 -34.28
CA ILE A 518 -19.05 -30.30 -34.77
C ILE A 518 -18.58 -28.92 -35.23
N LEU A 519 -17.79 -28.23 -34.42
CA LEU A 519 -17.29 -26.89 -34.75
C LEU A 519 -16.05 -26.89 -35.65
N LYS A 520 -15.47 -28.08 -35.91
CA LYS A 520 -14.15 -28.24 -36.52
C LYS A 520 -13.14 -27.26 -35.91
N ARG A 521 -13.00 -27.31 -34.59
CA ARG A 521 -12.09 -26.42 -33.84
C ARG A 521 -11.19 -27.22 -32.90
N VAL A 522 -9.94 -26.80 -32.80
CA VAL A 522 -8.93 -27.32 -31.87
C VAL A 522 -8.33 -26.18 -31.06
N VAL A 523 -8.16 -26.38 -29.76
CA VAL A 523 -7.41 -25.47 -28.89
C VAL A 523 -6.27 -26.26 -28.26
N MET A 524 -5.04 -25.79 -28.45
CA MET A 524 -3.83 -26.40 -27.91
C MET A 524 -3.22 -25.47 -26.88
N ILE A 525 -2.91 -25.99 -25.70
CA ILE A 525 -2.27 -25.23 -24.62
C ILE A 525 -1.00 -25.97 -24.22
N GLU A 526 0.13 -25.28 -24.30
CA GLU A 526 1.42 -25.76 -23.81
C GLU A 526 1.84 -24.88 -22.62
N LEU A 527 1.99 -25.50 -21.46
CA LEU A 527 2.47 -24.84 -20.26
C LEU A 527 4.00 -24.93 -20.18
N THR A 528 4.63 -23.84 -19.75
CA THR A 528 6.02 -23.85 -19.31
C THR A 528 6.15 -23.19 -17.95
N VAL A 529 7.00 -23.74 -17.08
CA VAL A 529 7.30 -23.17 -15.75
C VAL A 529 8.77 -22.72 -15.69
N PRO A 530 9.14 -21.60 -16.33
CA PRO A 530 10.52 -21.19 -16.51
C PRO A 530 11.03 -20.29 -15.39
N TRP A 531 12.30 -19.93 -15.43
CA TRP A 531 12.76 -18.72 -14.75
C TRP A 531 12.20 -17.52 -15.51
N GLU A 532 11.63 -16.52 -14.84
CA GLU A 532 10.80 -15.50 -15.48
C GLU A 532 11.52 -14.75 -16.61
N THR A 533 12.81 -14.45 -16.48
CA THR A 533 13.58 -13.78 -17.56
C THR A 533 13.76 -14.64 -18.82
N ASN A 534 13.49 -15.95 -18.75
CA ASN A 534 13.51 -16.84 -19.91
C ASN A 534 12.14 -16.91 -20.63
N ILE A 535 11.06 -16.33 -20.08
CA ILE A 535 9.70 -16.43 -20.65
C ILE A 535 9.66 -16.09 -22.15
N PRO A 536 10.21 -14.96 -22.63
CA PRO A 536 10.13 -14.62 -24.06
C PRO A 536 10.79 -15.67 -24.97
N LYS A 537 11.93 -16.21 -24.53
CA LYS A 537 12.67 -17.24 -25.26
C LYS A 537 11.89 -18.55 -25.31
N ASP A 538 11.42 -19.01 -24.16
CA ASP A 538 10.73 -20.30 -24.05
C ASP A 538 9.39 -20.25 -24.79
N HIS A 539 8.67 -19.11 -24.74
CA HIS A 539 7.46 -18.88 -25.51
C HIS A 539 7.68 -19.09 -27.02
N ALA A 540 8.69 -18.44 -27.60
CA ALA A 540 9.01 -18.56 -29.02
C ALA A 540 9.37 -20.00 -29.42
N ILE A 541 10.15 -20.70 -28.58
CA ILE A 541 10.51 -22.11 -28.80
C ILE A 541 9.26 -22.99 -28.84
N LYS A 542 8.33 -22.81 -27.89
CA LYS A 542 7.12 -23.62 -27.79
C LYS A 542 6.11 -23.34 -28.90
N VAL A 543 5.97 -22.09 -29.32
CA VAL A 543 5.14 -21.74 -30.49
C VAL A 543 5.69 -22.43 -31.75
N ASN A 544 7.00 -22.34 -31.97
CA ASN A 544 7.64 -22.96 -33.14
C ASN A 544 7.59 -24.50 -33.10
N LYS A 545 7.67 -25.12 -31.90
CA LYS A 545 7.56 -26.58 -31.73
C LYS A 545 6.28 -27.15 -32.33
N TYR A 546 5.16 -26.44 -32.24
CA TYR A 546 3.86 -26.92 -32.72
C TYR A 546 3.44 -26.35 -34.08
N TYR A 547 4.32 -25.60 -34.75
CA TYR A 547 4.01 -24.98 -36.04
C TYR A 547 3.53 -26.00 -37.09
N GLU A 548 4.26 -27.11 -37.26
CA GLU A 548 3.87 -28.15 -38.23
C GLU A 548 2.52 -28.80 -37.87
N LEU A 549 2.27 -29.07 -36.58
CA LEU A 549 1.00 -29.62 -36.12
C LEU A 549 -0.16 -28.65 -36.39
N THR A 550 0.03 -27.34 -36.18
CA THR A 550 -1.01 -26.34 -36.50
C THR A 550 -1.33 -26.32 -37.99
N ASN A 551 -0.33 -26.47 -38.86
CA ASN A 551 -0.52 -26.51 -40.31
C ASN A 551 -1.28 -27.77 -40.73
N GLU A 552 -0.93 -28.93 -40.17
CA GLU A 552 -1.61 -30.19 -40.48
C GLU A 552 -3.09 -30.18 -40.04
N LEU A 553 -3.37 -29.70 -38.83
CA LEU A 553 -4.74 -29.54 -38.35
C LEU A 553 -5.56 -28.56 -39.21
N THR A 554 -4.93 -27.48 -39.68
CA THR A 554 -5.56 -26.52 -40.59
C THR A 554 -5.85 -27.15 -41.96
N ARG A 555 -4.94 -27.97 -42.50
CA ARG A 555 -5.18 -28.77 -43.71
C ARG A 555 -6.33 -29.76 -43.53
N ASN A 556 -6.48 -30.31 -42.32
CA ASN A 556 -7.61 -31.15 -41.92
C ASN A 556 -8.91 -30.35 -41.63
N ARG A 557 -8.95 -29.08 -42.04
CA ARG A 557 -10.09 -28.16 -41.96
C ARG A 557 -10.53 -27.80 -40.54
N PHE A 558 -9.62 -27.89 -39.56
CA PHE A 558 -9.87 -27.38 -38.22
C PHE A 558 -9.43 -25.92 -38.10
N VAL A 559 -10.19 -25.12 -37.36
CA VAL A 559 -9.73 -23.83 -36.82
C VAL A 559 -8.87 -24.11 -35.60
N VAL A 560 -7.63 -23.63 -35.58
CA VAL A 560 -6.65 -23.97 -34.55
C VAL A 560 -6.25 -22.73 -33.75
N ASP A 561 -6.43 -22.80 -32.43
CA ASP A 561 -5.93 -21.79 -31.49
C ASP A 561 -4.80 -22.41 -30.65
N LEU A 562 -3.56 -21.92 -30.81
CA LEU A 562 -2.38 -22.37 -30.03
C LEU A 562 -2.03 -21.33 -28.96
N TYR A 563 -1.93 -21.78 -27.71
CA TYR A 563 -1.51 -20.99 -26.57
C TYR A 563 -0.28 -21.60 -25.89
N ALA A 564 0.90 -21.01 -26.14
CA ALA A 564 2.04 -21.18 -25.23
C ALA A 564 1.82 -20.27 -24.01
N VAL A 565 1.74 -20.85 -22.82
CA VAL A 565 1.47 -20.13 -21.57
C VAL A 565 2.55 -20.39 -20.53
N GLU A 566 2.92 -19.34 -19.80
CA GLU A 566 4.00 -19.40 -18.83
C GLU A 566 3.56 -19.00 -17.42
N VAL A 567 4.06 -19.76 -16.45
CA VAL A 567 4.00 -19.39 -15.03
C VAL A 567 5.40 -19.51 -14.48
N GLY A 568 6.00 -18.40 -14.06
CA GLY A 568 7.35 -18.38 -13.56
C GLY A 568 7.55 -19.25 -12.31
N ALA A 569 8.72 -19.88 -12.21
CA ALA A 569 9.09 -20.75 -11.10
C ALA A 569 9.11 -20.03 -9.75
N ARG A 570 9.25 -18.69 -9.70
CA ARG A 570 9.12 -17.90 -8.47
C ARG A 570 7.68 -17.50 -8.18
N GLY A 571 6.71 -18.05 -8.91
CA GLY A 571 5.28 -17.81 -8.71
C GLY A 571 4.76 -16.57 -9.43
N ILE A 572 5.48 -16.01 -10.40
CA ILE A 572 5.03 -14.84 -11.16
C ILE A 572 4.33 -15.31 -12.43
N THR A 573 3.07 -14.92 -12.62
CA THR A 573 2.29 -15.32 -13.80
C THR A 573 2.61 -14.47 -15.01
N ALA A 574 2.65 -15.06 -16.21
CA ALA A 574 2.82 -14.32 -17.45
C ALA A 574 1.50 -13.72 -18.00
N LYS A 575 1.62 -12.71 -18.87
CA LYS A 575 0.50 -12.12 -19.62
C LYS A 575 -0.12 -13.13 -20.59
N SER A 576 0.63 -14.10 -21.08
CA SER A 576 0.15 -15.20 -21.92
C SER A 576 -0.95 -16.01 -21.23
N LEU A 577 -0.78 -16.39 -19.96
CA LEU A 577 -1.80 -17.08 -19.17
C LEU A 577 -3.04 -16.21 -18.97
N TYR A 578 -2.87 -14.91 -18.71
CA TYR A 578 -4.01 -13.99 -18.62
C TYR A 578 -4.80 -13.91 -19.93
N ASN A 579 -4.09 -13.86 -21.07
CA ASN A 579 -4.71 -13.83 -22.40
C ASN A 579 -5.49 -15.11 -22.67
N LEU A 580 -4.92 -16.28 -22.37
CA LEU A 580 -5.65 -17.57 -22.45
C LEU A 580 -6.94 -17.52 -21.62
N LEU A 581 -6.84 -17.16 -20.34
CA LEU A 581 -8.01 -17.14 -19.44
C LEU A 581 -9.09 -16.14 -19.89
N LYS A 582 -8.66 -15.00 -20.47
CA LYS A 582 -9.55 -14.00 -21.07
C LYS A 582 -10.25 -14.57 -22.30
N ASP A 583 -9.50 -15.23 -23.19
CA ASP A 583 -10.02 -15.78 -24.43
C ASP A 583 -10.90 -17.01 -24.19
N LEU A 584 -10.70 -17.72 -23.08
CA LEU A 584 -11.63 -18.73 -22.54
C LEU A 584 -12.96 -18.12 -22.02
N GLY A 585 -13.18 -16.81 -22.14
CA GLY A 585 -14.43 -16.14 -21.75
C GLY A 585 -14.65 -16.04 -20.24
N LEU A 586 -13.60 -16.15 -19.43
CA LEU A 586 -13.73 -16.08 -17.97
C LEU A 586 -13.93 -14.63 -17.49
N SER A 587 -14.71 -14.49 -16.41
CA SER A 587 -14.89 -13.18 -15.77
C SER A 587 -13.60 -12.72 -15.09
N ARG A 588 -13.45 -11.40 -14.86
CA ARG A 588 -12.24 -10.87 -14.21
C ARG A 588 -11.99 -11.49 -12.83
N THR A 589 -13.04 -11.79 -12.08
CA THR A 589 -12.94 -12.47 -10.78
C THR A 589 -12.35 -13.86 -10.92
N ASN A 590 -12.83 -14.64 -11.89
CA ASN A 590 -12.29 -15.98 -12.17
C ASN A 590 -10.85 -15.91 -12.68
N ILE A 591 -10.53 -14.99 -13.58
CA ILE A 591 -9.18 -14.80 -14.08
C ILE A 591 -8.22 -14.52 -12.92
N ASN A 592 -8.55 -13.55 -12.06
CA ASN A 592 -7.72 -13.22 -10.90
C ASN A 592 -7.56 -14.43 -9.95
N SER A 593 -8.61 -15.22 -9.75
CA SER A 593 -8.57 -16.45 -8.94
C SER A 593 -7.63 -17.50 -9.52
N PHE A 594 -7.75 -17.81 -10.82
CA PHE A 594 -6.87 -18.79 -11.47
C PHE A 594 -5.42 -18.33 -11.50
N LEU A 595 -5.14 -17.05 -11.77
CA LEU A 595 -3.78 -16.50 -11.68
C LEU A 595 -3.18 -16.63 -10.27
N GLU A 596 -3.96 -16.35 -9.22
CA GLU A 596 -3.50 -16.48 -7.82
C GLU A 596 -3.23 -17.96 -7.47
N ARG A 597 -4.08 -18.88 -7.94
CA ARG A 597 -3.93 -20.33 -7.72
C ARG A 597 -2.73 -20.91 -8.47
N THR A 598 -2.55 -20.60 -9.76
CA THR A 598 -1.41 -21.09 -10.56
C THR A 598 -0.09 -20.53 -10.04
N SER A 599 -0.07 -19.24 -9.68
CA SER A 599 1.07 -18.60 -8.99
C SER A 599 1.46 -19.37 -7.73
N LYS A 600 0.49 -19.63 -6.85
CA LYS A 600 0.73 -20.35 -5.59
C LYS A 600 1.21 -21.78 -5.83
N ALA A 601 0.62 -22.50 -6.80
CA ALA A 601 1.01 -23.87 -7.13
C ALA A 601 2.47 -23.94 -7.63
N ALA A 602 2.85 -23.05 -8.54
CA ALA A 602 4.23 -22.95 -9.03
C ALA A 602 5.20 -22.63 -7.89
N LEU A 603 4.87 -21.63 -7.06
CA LEU A 603 5.70 -21.22 -5.93
C LEU A 603 5.87 -22.33 -4.89
N VAL A 604 4.79 -23.02 -4.52
CA VAL A 604 4.83 -24.15 -3.57
C VAL A 604 5.64 -25.32 -4.14
N GLY A 605 5.49 -25.64 -5.42
CA GLY A 605 6.31 -26.67 -6.07
C GLY A 605 7.79 -26.31 -6.05
N SER A 606 8.14 -25.05 -6.36
CA SER A 606 9.52 -24.56 -6.25
C SER A 606 10.04 -24.56 -4.82
N PHE A 607 9.21 -24.21 -3.84
CA PHE A 607 9.58 -24.27 -2.44
C PHE A 607 9.84 -25.71 -1.97
N GLN A 608 9.08 -26.69 -2.45
CA GLN A 608 9.32 -28.10 -2.16
C GLN A 608 10.62 -28.61 -2.78
N ILE A 609 10.92 -28.23 -4.03
CA ILE A 609 12.23 -28.50 -4.66
C ILE A 609 13.34 -27.88 -3.82
N TRP A 610 13.15 -26.62 -3.42
CA TRP A 610 14.08 -25.89 -2.58
C TRP A 610 14.29 -26.57 -1.23
N LEU A 611 13.28 -27.13 -0.58
CA LEU A 611 13.46 -27.86 0.69
C LEU A 611 14.09 -29.25 0.50
N GLY A 612 13.73 -29.96 -0.59
CA GLY A 612 14.23 -31.32 -0.89
C GLY A 612 15.74 -31.38 -1.13
N ARG A 613 16.31 -30.25 -1.54
CA ARG A 613 17.73 -29.87 -1.46
C ARG A 613 18.52 -30.48 -0.30
N GLU A 614 18.02 -30.33 0.91
CA GLU A 614 18.75 -30.72 2.13
C GLU A 614 18.73 -32.24 2.35
N ARG A 615 17.73 -32.96 1.84
CA ARG A 615 17.60 -34.41 2.07
C ARG A 615 18.62 -35.25 1.32
N ASN A 616 19.17 -34.75 0.21
CA ASN A 616 20.26 -35.40 -0.52
C ASN A 616 21.64 -35.10 0.09
N LEU A 617 21.74 -34.18 1.06
CA LEU A 617 22.97 -33.93 1.82
C LEU A 617 23.11 -34.93 2.98
N ASP A 618 22.00 -35.45 3.52
CA ASP A 618 22.01 -36.42 4.64
C ASP A 618 22.58 -37.81 4.25
N SER A 619 22.79 -38.08 2.97
CA SER A 619 23.50 -39.28 2.48
C SER A 619 25.03 -39.13 2.44
N GLY A 620 25.58 -37.97 2.81
CA GLY A 620 27.02 -37.74 2.83
C GLY A 620 27.42 -36.53 3.66
N GLY A 621 27.62 -36.74 4.96
CA GLY A 621 28.50 -35.92 5.81
C GLY A 621 28.01 -34.54 6.25
N GLU A 622 27.87 -34.42 7.57
CA GLU A 622 27.85 -33.19 8.40
C GLU A 622 26.70 -32.18 8.23
N ARG A 623 25.89 -32.10 9.30
CA ARG A 623 24.90 -31.05 9.56
C ARG A 623 25.57 -29.67 9.58
N ILE A 624 25.40 -28.88 8.52
CA ILE A 624 25.55 -27.42 8.65
C ILE A 624 24.35 -26.91 9.45
N THR A 625 24.63 -26.58 10.71
CA THR A 625 23.71 -25.98 11.65
C THR A 625 22.97 -24.78 11.06
N ARG A 626 21.66 -24.74 11.34
CA ARG A 626 20.74 -23.62 11.12
C ARG A 626 21.42 -22.28 11.37
N VAL A 627 21.59 -21.47 10.32
CA VAL A 627 21.75 -20.02 10.48
C VAL A 627 20.38 -19.38 10.22
N SER A 628 19.81 -18.90 11.31
CA SER A 628 18.55 -18.15 11.49
C SER A 628 18.26 -17.10 10.41
#